data_AF-A0A7K8BCF8-F1
#
_entry.id   AF-A0A7K8BCF8-F1
#
_cell.length_a   1.000
_cell.length_b   1.000
_cell.length_c   1.000
_cell.angle_alpha   90.00
_cell.angle_beta   90.00
_cell.angle_gamma   90.00
#
_symmetry.space_group_name_H-M   'P 1'
#
loop_
_entity.id
_entity.type
_entity.pdbx_description
1 polymer ?
#
loop_
_entity_poly.entity_id
_entity_poly.type
_entity_poly.pdbx_seq_one_letter_code
_entity_poly.pdbx_strand_id
1 'polypeptide(L)'
;IERKKKKNKQYQPNYFISLPITNPKITGSVQAVQDAIIQKDQRLSKAMVRSGSLHVTMLVMHLSSQEEISIAVGALSDSKVFVDDLLKGKRVDLSFQGIDHFRNQVGFVNLAENDHTTLLKEIAETMKMIFQEKGIMAGEERAFKPHLTFMKLSKSTELRKQVKKIDSSLYEDFKNHYFGDEILHRFDLCSMLKKKQPNGYYYCESSIVFGEKQAVEPDDAELVSLSKRLVENAVLKAVQQYLEETQNKSRQTDGSPAKTEEAASGSKNESDNGNS
;
A
#
# COMPACT_ATOMS: atom_id res chain seq x y z
N ILE A 1 -28.66 25.78 34.16
CA ILE A 1 -27.45 26.26 33.45
C ILE A 1 -26.44 25.13 33.42
N GLU A 2 -26.46 24.29 32.37
CA GLU A 2 -25.49 23.22 32.22
C GLU A 2 -24.10 23.79 31.95
N ARG A 3 -23.17 23.48 32.86
CA ARG A 3 -21.76 23.81 32.71
C ARG A 3 -21.20 23.03 31.52
N LYS A 4 -20.86 23.73 30.43
CA LYS A 4 -20.03 23.19 29.35
C LYS A 4 -18.77 22.56 29.95
N LYS A 5 -18.65 21.22 29.85
CA LYS A 5 -17.43 20.49 30.22
C LYS A 5 -16.24 21.15 29.49
N LYS A 6 -15.27 21.68 30.25
CA LYS A 6 -13.98 22.13 29.71
C LYS A 6 -13.35 20.93 29.00
N LYS A 7 -13.04 21.06 27.71
CA LYS A 7 -12.22 20.06 26.99
C LYS A 7 -10.94 19.84 27.78
N ASN A 8 -10.74 18.61 28.25
CA ASN A 8 -9.53 18.22 28.97
C ASN A 8 -8.32 18.48 28.05
N LYS A 9 -7.39 19.34 28.48
CA LYS A 9 -6.14 19.64 27.73
C LYS A 9 -5.31 18.37 27.42
N GLN A 10 -5.60 17.28 28.10
CA GLN A 10 -4.93 15.98 28.04
C GLN A 10 -5.34 15.13 26.82
N TYR A 11 -6.45 15.45 26.13
CA TYR A 11 -6.93 14.67 25.00
C TYR A 11 -6.58 15.31 23.64
N GLN A 12 -5.30 15.40 23.31
CA GLN A 12 -4.89 15.65 21.93
C GLN A 12 -4.41 14.33 21.32
N PRO A 13 -5.07 13.84 20.25
CA PRO A 13 -4.60 12.63 19.58
C PRO A 13 -3.15 12.76 19.13
N ASN A 14 -2.37 11.71 19.34
CA ASN A 14 -0.98 11.59 18.91
C ASN A 14 -0.72 10.30 18.11
N TYR A 15 -1.71 9.41 18.02
CA TYR A 15 -1.74 8.23 17.16
C TYR A 15 -3.06 8.11 16.42
N PHE A 16 -3.05 7.35 15.33
CA PHE A 16 -4.24 7.07 14.55
C PHE A 16 -4.11 5.76 13.77
N ILE A 17 -5.24 5.15 13.46
CA ILE A 17 -5.34 4.09 12.46
C ILE A 17 -5.48 4.71 11.09
N SER A 18 -4.62 4.28 10.18
CA SER A 18 -4.54 4.78 8.81
C SER A 18 -4.94 3.69 7.82
N LEU A 19 -5.74 4.06 6.82
CA LEU A 19 -5.85 3.36 5.55
C LEU A 19 -4.93 4.06 4.53
N PRO A 20 -3.78 3.49 4.16
CA PRO A 20 -2.84 4.11 3.23
C PRO A 20 -3.38 4.16 1.79
N ILE A 21 -3.11 5.24 1.05
CA ILE A 21 -3.37 5.29 -0.39
C ILE A 21 -2.16 4.72 -1.14
N THR A 22 -2.37 3.63 -1.85
CA THR A 22 -1.33 2.92 -2.63
C THR A 22 -1.54 3.02 -4.13
N ASN A 23 -2.76 3.34 -4.59
CA ASN A 23 -3.04 3.47 -6.01
C ASN A 23 -2.34 4.71 -6.61
N PRO A 24 -1.39 4.54 -7.56
CA PRO A 24 -0.65 5.65 -8.16
C PRO A 24 -1.55 6.60 -8.98
N LYS A 25 -2.71 6.13 -9.46
CA LYS A 25 -3.69 6.99 -10.13
C LYS A 25 -4.23 8.05 -9.17
N ILE A 26 -4.56 7.65 -7.93
CA ILE A 26 -5.07 8.58 -6.92
C ILE A 26 -3.99 9.58 -6.54
N THR A 27 -2.76 9.11 -6.26
CA THR A 27 -1.68 10.01 -5.85
C THR A 27 -1.29 10.98 -6.97
N GLY A 28 -1.27 10.54 -8.23
CA GLY A 28 -1.05 11.39 -9.40
C GLY A 28 -2.16 12.42 -9.62
N SER A 29 -3.43 12.01 -9.48
CA SER A 29 -4.57 12.93 -9.61
C SER A 29 -4.58 13.97 -8.48
N VAL A 30 -4.29 13.57 -7.24
CA VAL A 30 -4.12 14.51 -6.12
C VAL A 30 -2.98 15.50 -6.38
N GLN A 31 -1.85 15.03 -6.91
CA GLN A 31 -0.72 15.90 -7.26
C GLN A 31 -1.14 16.95 -8.31
N ALA A 32 -1.87 16.55 -9.35
CA ALA A 32 -2.35 17.47 -10.38
C ALA A 32 -3.24 18.59 -9.81
N VAL A 33 -4.11 18.26 -8.84
CA VAL A 33 -4.92 19.26 -8.13
C VAL A 33 -4.03 20.20 -7.32
N GLN A 34 -3.07 19.67 -6.58
CA GLN A 34 -2.15 20.47 -5.78
C GLN A 34 -1.35 21.44 -6.67
N ASP A 35 -0.85 20.98 -7.80
CA ASP A 35 -0.07 21.77 -8.76
C ASP A 35 -0.94 22.89 -9.37
N ALA A 36 -2.17 22.58 -9.78
CA ALA A 36 -3.12 23.57 -10.29
C ALA A 36 -3.45 24.67 -9.25
N ILE A 37 -3.63 24.29 -7.98
CA ILE A 37 -3.84 25.25 -6.89
C ILE A 37 -2.60 26.11 -6.66
N ILE A 38 -1.41 25.51 -6.64
CA ILE A 38 -0.14 26.22 -6.44
C ILE A 38 0.13 27.20 -7.59
N GLN A 39 -0.19 26.82 -8.82
CA GLN A 39 -0.07 27.68 -9.99
C GLN A 39 -0.94 28.95 -9.84
N LYS A 40 -2.15 28.81 -9.27
CA LYS A 40 -3.06 29.93 -8.99
C LYS A 40 -2.64 30.76 -7.75
N ASP A 41 -2.12 30.11 -6.70
CA ASP A 41 -1.56 30.79 -5.50
C ASP A 41 -0.38 30.01 -4.89
N GLN A 42 0.84 30.49 -5.19
CA GLN A 42 2.10 29.88 -4.77
C GLN A 42 2.28 29.76 -3.25
N ARG A 43 1.61 30.62 -2.46
CA ARG A 43 1.70 30.59 -1.00
C ARG A 43 1.14 29.28 -0.43
N LEU A 44 0.19 28.66 -1.12
CA LEU A 44 -0.48 27.43 -0.69
C LEU A 44 0.37 26.18 -0.79
N SER A 45 1.55 26.23 -1.43
CA SER A 45 2.53 25.13 -1.46
C SER A 45 2.85 24.61 -0.04
N LYS A 46 2.94 25.51 0.94
CA LYS A 46 3.19 25.17 2.36
C LYS A 46 2.02 24.43 3.05
N ALA A 47 0.82 24.42 2.44
CA ALA A 47 -0.35 23.70 2.94
C ALA A 47 -0.51 22.29 2.38
N MET A 48 0.24 21.91 1.34
CA MET A 48 0.04 20.63 0.65
C MET A 48 0.50 19.44 1.50
N VAL A 49 -0.34 18.40 1.54
CA VAL A 49 0.01 17.10 2.09
C VAL A 49 0.87 16.38 1.06
N ARG A 50 2.03 15.89 1.48
CA ARG A 50 2.93 15.15 0.60
C ARG A 50 2.30 13.83 0.18
N SER A 51 2.49 13.44 -1.07
CA SER A 51 1.90 12.26 -1.71
C SER A 51 2.17 10.98 -0.91
N GLY A 52 3.41 10.79 -0.43
CA GLY A 52 3.78 9.65 0.42
C GLY A 52 3.09 9.59 1.80
N SER A 53 2.24 10.56 2.15
CA SER A 53 1.46 10.56 3.40
C SER A 53 -0.05 10.67 3.20
N LEU A 54 -0.51 10.46 1.97
CA LEU A 54 -1.92 10.36 1.65
C LEU A 54 -2.52 9.12 2.32
N HIS A 55 -3.62 9.33 3.04
CA HIS A 55 -4.32 8.29 3.78
C HIS A 55 -5.75 8.73 4.13
N VAL A 56 -6.60 7.76 4.46
CA VAL A 56 -7.84 7.98 5.20
C VAL A 56 -7.59 7.67 6.67
N THR A 57 -7.91 8.61 7.57
CA THR A 57 -7.82 8.40 9.02
C THR A 57 -9.04 7.62 9.48
N MET A 58 -8.87 6.38 9.94
CA MET A 58 -9.95 5.50 10.40
C MET A 58 -10.35 5.76 11.84
N LEU A 59 -9.37 5.97 12.72
CA LEU A 59 -9.57 6.17 14.15
C LEU A 59 -8.44 7.02 14.70
N VAL A 60 -8.72 7.97 15.58
CA VAL A 60 -7.70 8.77 16.30
C VAL A 60 -7.67 8.37 17.76
N MET A 61 -6.51 8.45 18.40
CA MET A 61 -6.35 8.08 19.81
C MET A 61 -5.19 8.84 20.47
N HIS A 62 -5.20 8.84 21.81
CA HIS A 62 -4.07 9.31 22.61
C HIS A 62 -3.39 8.13 23.30
N LEU A 63 -2.07 7.97 23.09
CA LEU A 63 -1.23 6.97 23.74
C LEU A 63 -0.08 7.67 24.49
N SER A 64 -0.05 7.52 25.81
CA SER A 64 0.80 8.25 26.75
C SER A 64 2.06 7.49 27.16
N SER A 65 2.10 6.18 26.94
CA SER A 65 3.16 5.28 27.41
C SER A 65 3.47 4.17 26.40
N GLN A 66 4.59 3.47 26.58
CA GLN A 66 4.91 2.27 25.79
C GLN A 66 3.92 1.12 26.03
N GLU A 67 3.37 1.04 27.25
CA GLU A 67 2.33 0.07 27.58
C GLU A 67 1.05 0.33 26.78
N GLU A 68 0.59 1.59 26.71
CA GLU A 68 -0.57 1.96 25.88
C GLU A 68 -0.32 1.71 24.39
N ILE A 69 0.91 1.91 23.91
CA ILE A 69 1.31 1.54 22.54
C ILE A 69 1.18 0.02 22.33
N SER A 70 1.69 -0.79 23.26
CA SER A 70 1.57 -2.25 23.18
C SER A 70 0.11 -2.71 23.22
N ILE A 71 -0.72 -2.09 24.05
CA ILE A 71 -2.17 -2.36 24.11
C ILE A 71 -2.84 -2.00 22.79
N ALA A 72 -2.51 -0.85 22.20
CA ALA A 72 -3.04 -0.41 20.90
C ALA A 72 -2.62 -1.33 19.75
N VAL A 73 -1.37 -1.84 19.76
CA VAL A 73 -0.90 -2.86 18.81
C VAL A 73 -1.74 -4.13 18.94
N GLY A 74 -1.99 -4.59 20.17
CA GLY A 74 -2.87 -5.73 20.43
C GLY A 74 -4.31 -5.48 20.00
N ALA A 75 -4.86 -4.29 20.23
CA ALA A 75 -6.20 -3.90 19.79
C ALA A 75 -6.32 -3.89 18.26
N LEU A 76 -5.29 -3.42 17.54
CA LEU A 76 -5.25 -3.49 16.08
C LEU A 76 -5.23 -4.95 15.61
N SER A 77 -4.40 -5.80 16.23
CA SER A 77 -4.34 -7.23 15.91
C SER A 77 -5.70 -7.91 16.09
N ASP A 78 -6.37 -7.67 17.22
CA ASP A 78 -7.70 -8.25 17.50
C ASP A 78 -8.76 -7.76 16.52
N SER A 79 -8.65 -6.50 16.07
CA SER A 79 -9.54 -5.94 15.06
C SER A 79 -9.49 -6.71 13.74
N LYS A 80 -8.39 -7.41 13.42
CA LYS A 80 -8.25 -8.16 12.17
C LYS A 80 -9.34 -9.20 12.00
N VAL A 81 -9.63 -9.99 13.04
CA VAL A 81 -10.63 -11.08 12.98
C VAL A 81 -12.01 -10.53 12.62
N PHE A 82 -12.41 -9.44 13.28
CA PHE A 82 -13.70 -8.79 13.02
C PHE A 82 -13.77 -8.16 11.63
N VAL A 83 -12.68 -7.52 11.20
CA VAL A 83 -12.65 -6.93 9.86
C VAL A 83 -12.70 -8.01 8.80
N ASP A 84 -11.96 -9.11 8.93
CA ASP A 84 -12.03 -10.24 8.01
C ASP A 84 -13.45 -10.85 7.93
N ASP A 85 -14.15 -10.99 9.08
CA ASP A 85 -15.55 -11.45 9.12
C ASP A 85 -16.52 -10.47 8.45
N LEU A 86 -16.33 -9.16 8.64
CA LEU A 86 -17.12 -8.13 7.93
C LEU A 86 -16.87 -8.16 6.42
N LEU A 87 -15.62 -8.37 6.01
CA LEU A 87 -15.24 -8.45 4.60
C LEU A 87 -15.76 -9.73 3.93
N LYS A 88 -15.85 -10.85 4.65
CA LYS A 88 -16.25 -12.18 4.10
C LYS A 88 -15.45 -12.58 2.86
N GLY A 89 -14.16 -12.23 2.83
CA GLY A 89 -13.28 -12.42 1.68
C GLY A 89 -13.63 -11.57 0.43
N LYS A 90 -14.60 -10.64 0.53
CA LYS A 90 -14.95 -9.73 -0.55
C LYS A 90 -13.93 -8.61 -0.64
N ARG A 91 -13.61 -8.23 -1.87
CA ARG A 91 -12.83 -7.03 -2.17
C ARG A 91 -13.68 -5.80 -1.89
N VAL A 92 -13.09 -4.79 -1.24
CA VAL A 92 -13.71 -3.50 -0.97
C VAL A 92 -12.93 -2.42 -1.71
N ASP A 93 -13.59 -1.82 -2.69
CA ASP A 93 -13.06 -0.73 -3.52
C ASP A 93 -13.63 0.61 -3.05
N LEU A 94 -12.74 1.49 -2.60
CA LEU A 94 -13.06 2.81 -2.06
C LEU A 94 -12.90 3.87 -3.14
N SER A 95 -14.03 4.32 -3.68
CA SER A 95 -14.03 5.25 -4.81
C SER A 95 -13.90 6.71 -4.36
N PHE A 96 -12.82 7.37 -4.78
CA PHE A 96 -12.54 8.77 -4.44
C PHE A 96 -13.03 9.70 -5.54
N GLN A 97 -13.98 10.56 -5.21
CA GLN A 97 -14.61 11.45 -6.18
C GLN A 97 -15.01 12.79 -5.55
N GLY A 98 -14.67 13.86 -6.25
CA GLY A 98 -15.02 15.23 -5.90
C GLY A 98 -14.26 15.80 -4.71
N ILE A 99 -14.27 17.12 -4.60
CA ILE A 99 -13.54 17.86 -3.56
C ILE A 99 -14.52 18.60 -2.66
N ASP A 100 -14.23 18.56 -1.37
CA ASP A 100 -14.93 19.33 -0.33
C ASP A 100 -13.90 19.88 0.68
N HIS A 101 -14.37 20.64 1.66
CA HIS A 101 -13.53 21.25 2.67
C HIS A 101 -14.12 21.22 4.08
N PHE A 102 -13.25 21.22 5.09
CA PHE A 102 -13.66 21.54 6.45
C PHE A 102 -13.39 23.02 6.72
N ARG A 103 -14.46 23.81 6.77
CA ARG A 103 -14.43 25.25 7.14
C ARG A 103 -13.43 26.07 6.31
N ASN A 104 -13.18 25.68 5.07
CA ASN A 104 -12.15 26.27 4.20
C ASN A 104 -10.73 26.25 4.81
N GLN A 105 -10.44 25.32 5.72
CA GLN A 105 -9.11 25.16 6.35
C GLN A 105 -8.39 23.90 5.89
N VAL A 106 -9.16 22.90 5.49
CA VAL A 106 -8.69 21.58 5.06
C VAL A 106 -9.43 21.25 3.78
N GLY A 107 -8.70 21.05 2.68
CA GLY A 107 -9.23 20.56 1.41
C GLY A 107 -9.02 19.06 1.31
N PHE A 108 -10.06 18.32 0.96
CA PHE A 108 -10.02 16.87 0.88
C PHE A 108 -10.85 16.34 -0.29
N VAL A 109 -10.48 15.15 -0.77
CA VAL A 109 -11.26 14.38 -1.73
C VAL A 109 -12.30 13.56 -0.96
N ASN A 110 -13.55 13.54 -1.44
CA ASN A 110 -14.61 12.75 -0.82
C ASN A 110 -14.47 11.27 -1.21
N LEU A 111 -15.03 10.43 -0.36
CA LEU A 111 -15.32 9.05 -0.70
C LEU A 111 -16.77 8.97 -1.20
N ALA A 112 -17.01 8.30 -2.32
CA ALA A 112 -18.35 8.12 -2.87
C ALA A 112 -19.24 7.32 -1.90
N GLU A 113 -20.48 7.76 -1.69
CA GLU A 113 -21.42 7.08 -0.80
C GLU A 113 -22.01 5.85 -1.52
N ASN A 114 -21.71 4.67 -0.99
CA ASN A 114 -22.15 3.36 -1.48
C ASN A 114 -21.99 2.31 -0.36
N ASP A 115 -22.31 1.05 -0.65
CA ASP A 115 -22.21 -0.05 0.32
C ASP A 115 -20.79 -0.25 0.88
N HIS A 116 -19.75 -0.01 0.07
CA HIS A 116 -18.36 -0.10 0.53
C HIS A 116 -18.02 0.99 1.56
N THR A 117 -18.53 2.20 1.37
CA THR A 117 -18.38 3.29 2.33
C THR A 117 -19.18 3.04 3.61
N THR A 118 -20.37 2.42 3.51
CA THR A 118 -21.14 1.97 4.68
C THR A 118 -20.36 0.92 5.48
N LEU A 119 -19.79 -0.08 4.80
CA LEU A 119 -18.94 -1.09 5.41
C LEU A 119 -17.69 -0.48 6.06
N LEU A 120 -17.05 0.50 5.43
CA LEU A 120 -15.91 1.22 6.00
C LEU A 120 -16.28 1.96 7.31
N LYS A 121 -17.49 2.53 7.38
CA LYS A 121 -18.02 3.18 8.59
C LYS A 121 -18.28 2.17 9.70
N GLU A 122 -18.81 1.00 9.37
CA GLU A 122 -19.01 -0.11 10.32
C GLU A 122 -17.67 -0.62 10.87
N ILE A 123 -16.68 -0.85 10.00
CA ILE A 123 -15.31 -1.19 10.40
C ILE A 123 -14.74 -0.15 11.38
N ALA A 124 -14.87 1.15 11.08
CA ALA A 124 -14.36 2.21 11.94
C ALA A 124 -14.99 2.20 13.34
N GLU A 125 -16.31 1.97 13.43
CA GLU A 125 -17.00 1.89 14.73
C GLU A 125 -16.59 0.62 15.50
N THR A 126 -16.47 -0.52 14.83
CA THR A 126 -15.98 -1.76 15.46
C THR A 126 -14.57 -1.61 16.01
N MET A 127 -13.65 -1.03 15.23
CA MET A 127 -12.29 -0.75 15.71
C MET A 127 -12.31 0.21 16.90
N LYS A 128 -13.15 1.25 16.88
CA LYS A 128 -13.29 2.17 18.01
C LYS A 128 -13.76 1.44 19.27
N MET A 129 -14.74 0.55 19.18
CA MET A 129 -15.22 -0.27 20.32
C MET A 129 -14.09 -1.14 20.89
N ILE A 130 -13.38 -1.89 20.04
CA ILE A 130 -12.27 -2.77 20.48
C ILE A 130 -11.19 -1.97 21.21
N PHE A 131 -10.79 -0.81 20.67
CA PHE A 131 -9.79 0.04 21.30
C PHE A 131 -10.27 0.59 22.65
N GLN A 132 -11.54 1.00 22.75
CA GLN A 132 -12.13 1.51 23.99
C GLN A 132 -12.29 0.41 25.06
N GLU A 133 -12.66 -0.81 24.67
CA GLU A 133 -12.72 -1.97 25.57
C GLU A 133 -11.35 -2.33 26.16
N LYS A 134 -10.27 -2.08 25.41
CA LYS A 134 -8.89 -2.20 25.92
C LYS A 134 -8.42 -1.01 26.76
N GLY A 135 -9.32 -0.08 27.10
CA GLY A 135 -9.01 1.10 27.91
C GLY A 135 -8.29 2.22 27.15
N ILE A 136 -8.16 2.14 25.82
CA ILE A 136 -7.56 3.21 25.03
C ILE A 136 -8.59 4.32 24.81
N MET A 137 -8.19 5.56 25.08
CA MET A 137 -8.99 6.72 24.76
C MET A 137 -8.94 6.97 23.24
N ALA A 138 -9.88 6.37 22.53
CA ALA A 138 -9.99 6.41 21.07
C ALA A 138 -11.33 7.01 20.59
N GLY A 139 -11.28 7.66 19.43
CA GLY A 139 -12.43 8.24 18.73
C GLY A 139 -12.70 9.71 19.04
N GLU A 140 -13.64 10.30 18.31
CA GLU A 140 -14.14 11.65 18.56
C GLU A 140 -15.66 11.60 18.79
N GLU A 141 -16.23 12.64 19.40
CA GLU A 141 -17.70 12.77 19.53
C GLU A 141 -18.41 12.91 18.18
N ARG A 142 -17.68 13.32 17.14
CA ARG A 142 -18.24 13.55 15.81
C ARG A 142 -18.34 12.23 15.05
N ALA A 143 -19.40 12.13 14.25
CA ALA A 143 -19.54 11.03 13.31
C ALA A 143 -18.32 10.93 12.38
N PHE A 144 -17.91 9.70 12.11
CA PHE A 144 -16.83 9.39 11.18
C PHE A 144 -17.23 9.80 9.76
N LYS A 145 -16.47 10.72 9.17
CA LYS A 145 -16.57 11.12 7.75
C LYS A 145 -15.25 10.75 7.06
N PRO A 146 -15.15 9.61 6.36
CA PRO A 146 -13.94 9.24 5.64
C PRO A 146 -13.64 10.28 4.55
N HIS A 147 -12.38 10.68 4.46
CA HIS A 147 -11.92 11.68 3.50
C HIS A 147 -10.42 11.55 3.26
N LEU A 148 -9.97 11.91 2.07
CA LEU A 148 -8.56 11.93 1.70
C LEU A 148 -8.05 13.37 1.68
N THR A 149 -7.33 13.78 2.72
CA THR A 149 -6.84 15.16 2.79
C THR A 149 -5.66 15.39 1.85
N PHE A 150 -5.76 16.39 0.97
CA PHE A 150 -4.64 16.84 0.13
C PHE A 150 -4.02 18.17 0.58
N MET A 151 -4.72 19.00 1.37
CA MET A 151 -4.14 20.23 1.91
C MET A 151 -4.72 20.64 3.26
N LYS A 152 -3.90 21.24 4.13
CA LYS A 152 -4.30 21.77 5.45
C LYS A 152 -3.54 23.07 5.74
N LEU A 153 -4.26 24.19 5.94
CA LEU A 153 -3.65 25.48 6.32
C LEU A 153 -2.92 25.40 7.67
N SER A 154 -3.35 24.51 8.57
CA SER A 154 -2.69 24.29 9.87
C SER A 154 -1.24 23.83 9.78
N LYS A 155 -0.79 23.31 8.63
CA LYS A 155 0.60 22.88 8.40
C LYS A 155 1.61 24.02 8.42
N SER A 156 1.18 25.26 8.20
CA SER A 156 2.06 26.44 8.27
C SER A 156 1.40 27.57 9.06
N THR A 157 2.00 27.89 10.21
CA THR A 157 1.59 29.03 11.05
C THR A 157 1.80 30.35 10.32
N GLU A 158 2.88 30.47 9.54
CA GLU A 158 3.17 31.61 8.67
C GLU A 158 2.09 31.80 7.61
N LEU A 159 1.72 30.73 6.91
CA LEU A 159 0.67 30.77 5.89
C LEU A 159 -0.66 31.24 6.51
N ARG A 160 -1.03 30.74 7.70
CA ARG A 160 -2.24 31.18 8.40
C ARG A 160 -2.24 32.66 8.80
N LYS A 161 -1.11 33.35 8.78
CA LYS A 161 -1.08 34.82 8.97
C LYS A 161 -1.58 35.54 7.70
N GLN A 162 -1.30 34.98 6.52
CA GLN A 162 -1.56 35.59 5.21
C GLN A 162 -2.86 35.08 4.57
N VAL A 163 -3.14 33.78 4.71
CA VAL A 163 -4.29 33.10 4.10
C VAL A 163 -5.14 32.52 5.23
N LYS A 164 -6.35 33.07 5.40
CA LYS A 164 -7.28 32.65 6.46
C LYS A 164 -8.23 31.55 6.03
N LYS A 165 -8.50 31.41 4.74
CA LYS A 165 -9.41 30.42 4.16
C LYS A 165 -8.89 30.01 2.80
N ILE A 166 -9.11 28.75 2.44
CA ILE A 166 -8.91 28.22 1.09
C ILE A 166 -10.10 28.66 0.26
N ASP A 167 -9.85 29.39 -0.81
CA ASP A 167 -10.87 29.76 -1.79
C ASP A 167 -11.22 28.53 -2.65
N SER A 168 -12.51 28.20 -2.72
CA SER A 168 -12.99 27.05 -3.48
C SER A 168 -12.81 27.20 -4.99
N SER A 169 -12.73 28.44 -5.49
CA SER A 169 -12.47 28.72 -6.91
C SER A 169 -11.15 28.12 -7.41
N LEU A 170 -10.19 27.88 -6.50
CA LEU A 170 -8.87 27.33 -6.84
C LEU A 170 -8.95 25.91 -7.40
N TYR A 171 -9.96 25.13 -6.98
CA TYR A 171 -10.15 23.73 -7.37
C TYR A 171 -11.51 23.45 -7.99
N GLU A 172 -12.21 24.47 -8.48
CA GLU A 172 -13.55 24.32 -9.08
C GLU A 172 -13.54 23.34 -10.27
N ASP A 173 -12.47 23.36 -11.08
CA ASP A 173 -12.26 22.44 -12.21
C ASP A 173 -12.23 20.96 -11.78
N PHE A 174 -11.95 20.70 -10.50
CA PHE A 174 -11.85 19.37 -9.91
C PHE A 174 -13.01 19.02 -8.97
N LYS A 175 -14.03 19.89 -8.86
CA LYS A 175 -15.15 19.75 -7.91
C LYS A 175 -15.79 18.37 -7.93
N ASN A 176 -15.97 17.80 -9.12
CA ASN A 176 -16.61 16.50 -9.36
C ASN A 176 -15.64 15.46 -9.96
N HIS A 177 -14.32 15.75 -9.93
CA HIS A 177 -13.31 14.89 -10.56
C HIS A 177 -13.25 13.52 -9.90
N TYR A 178 -13.06 12.48 -10.71
CA TYR A 178 -12.85 11.12 -10.24
C TYR A 178 -11.35 10.83 -10.10
N PHE A 179 -10.89 10.56 -8.88
CA PHE A 179 -9.48 10.40 -8.55
C PHE A 179 -9.01 8.95 -8.72
N GLY A 180 -9.91 7.97 -8.58
CA GLY A 180 -9.59 6.55 -8.64
C GLY A 180 -10.20 5.77 -7.49
N ASP A 181 -9.96 4.46 -7.49
CA ASP A 181 -10.41 3.56 -6.42
C ASP A 181 -9.21 3.01 -5.66
N GLU A 182 -9.29 2.99 -4.32
CA GLU A 182 -8.31 2.35 -3.46
C GLU A 182 -8.87 1.02 -2.95
N ILE A 183 -8.10 -0.04 -3.05
CA ILE A 183 -8.48 -1.33 -2.46
C ILE A 183 -8.16 -1.28 -0.96
N LEU A 184 -9.15 -1.58 -0.12
CA LEU A 184 -8.91 -1.81 1.29
C LEU A 184 -8.06 -3.09 1.45
N HIS A 185 -6.77 -2.91 1.73
CA HIS A 185 -5.81 -4.01 1.87
C HIS A 185 -5.07 -4.00 3.21
N ARG A 186 -4.99 -2.86 3.91
CA ARG A 186 -4.22 -2.75 5.15
C ARG A 186 -4.71 -1.61 6.03
N PHE A 187 -4.58 -1.80 7.34
CA PHE A 187 -4.60 -0.71 8.32
C PHE A 187 -3.26 -0.61 9.06
N ASP A 188 -2.82 0.62 9.31
CA ASP A 188 -1.56 0.93 9.99
C ASP A 188 -1.83 1.72 11.27
N LEU A 189 -1.27 1.30 12.41
CA LEU A 189 -1.21 2.11 13.62
C LEU A 189 -0.05 3.10 13.50
N CYS A 190 -0.38 4.36 13.25
CA CYS A 190 0.57 5.40 12.89
C CYS A 190 0.77 6.44 14.00
N SER A 191 2.01 6.88 14.19
CA SER A 191 2.33 8.02 15.05
C SER A 191 2.19 9.34 14.28
N MET A 192 1.56 10.34 14.90
CA MET A 192 1.48 11.70 14.36
C MET A 192 2.78 12.50 14.55
N LEU A 193 3.60 12.12 15.54
CA LEU A 193 4.71 12.94 16.05
C LEU A 193 6.09 12.34 15.78
N LYS A 194 6.20 11.00 15.66
CA LYS A 194 7.48 10.34 15.34
C LYS A 194 7.95 10.70 13.93
N LYS A 195 9.26 10.57 13.70
CA LYS A 195 9.88 10.82 12.40
C LYS A 195 9.25 9.89 11.34
N LYS A 196 8.80 10.49 10.25
CA LYS A 196 8.28 9.77 9.08
C LYS A 196 9.31 8.82 8.47
N GLN A 197 8.81 7.77 7.82
CA GLN A 197 9.61 6.83 7.05
C GLN A 197 10.29 7.52 5.84
N PRO A 198 11.34 6.92 5.25
CA PRO A 198 12.04 7.50 4.09
C PRO A 198 11.14 7.81 2.89
N ASN A 199 10.10 6.99 2.67
CA ASN A 199 9.09 7.21 1.62
C ASN A 199 8.10 8.35 1.92
N GLY A 200 8.23 9.01 3.08
CA GLY A 200 7.35 10.11 3.51
C GLY A 200 6.08 9.68 4.24
N TYR A 201 5.86 8.37 4.40
CA TYR A 201 4.74 7.82 5.15
C TYR A 201 4.96 7.95 6.66
N TYR A 202 3.90 7.80 7.43
CA TYR A 202 3.97 7.92 8.88
C TYR A 202 4.80 6.79 9.50
N TYR A 203 5.36 7.03 10.69
CA TYR A 203 5.94 5.94 11.47
C TYR A 203 4.82 4.98 11.88
N CYS A 204 4.99 3.69 11.62
CA CYS A 204 4.02 2.65 11.96
C CYS A 204 4.52 1.83 13.15
N GLU A 205 3.68 1.67 14.17
CA GLU A 205 3.93 0.73 15.28
C GLU A 205 3.61 -0.71 14.86
N SER A 206 2.53 -0.89 14.11
CA SER A 206 2.08 -2.18 13.60
C SER A 206 1.12 -1.98 12.42
N SER A 207 0.83 -3.09 11.73
CA SER A 207 -0.07 -3.15 10.58
C SER A 207 -0.86 -4.45 10.58
N ILE A 208 -2.08 -4.43 10.04
CA ILE A 208 -2.87 -5.63 9.71
C ILE A 208 -3.26 -5.59 8.25
N VAL A 209 -3.10 -6.73 7.55
CA VAL A 209 -3.36 -6.87 6.11
C VAL A 209 -4.62 -7.72 5.88
N PHE A 210 -5.37 -7.41 4.83
CA PHE A 210 -6.59 -8.09 4.39
C PHE A 210 -6.45 -8.58 2.94
N GLY A 211 -7.24 -9.58 2.56
CA GLY A 211 -7.27 -10.06 1.18
C GLY A 211 -6.10 -10.96 0.79
N GLU A 212 -5.19 -11.27 1.72
CA GLU A 212 -4.41 -12.51 1.61
C GLU A 212 -5.43 -13.66 1.70
N LYS A 213 -5.62 -14.38 0.60
CA LYS A 213 -6.03 -15.77 0.73
C LYS A 213 -5.07 -16.34 1.75
N GLN A 214 -5.57 -16.87 2.86
CA GLN A 214 -4.81 -17.92 3.52
C GLN A 214 -4.48 -18.87 2.37
N ALA A 215 -3.21 -18.89 1.94
CA ALA A 215 -2.70 -20.11 1.38
C ALA A 215 -3.05 -21.11 2.47
N VAL A 216 -4.07 -21.92 2.22
CA VAL A 216 -4.28 -23.13 3.00
C VAL A 216 -2.89 -23.72 3.03
N GLU A 217 -2.25 -23.74 4.20
CA GLU A 217 -0.99 -24.46 4.39
C GLU A 217 -1.23 -25.79 3.69
N PRO A 218 -0.52 -26.10 2.60
CA PRO A 218 -0.78 -27.33 1.86
C PRO A 218 -0.65 -28.44 2.89
N ASP A 219 -1.72 -29.20 3.09
CA ASP A 219 -1.73 -30.32 4.01
C ASP A 219 -0.48 -31.17 3.74
N ASP A 220 0.09 -31.80 4.76
CA ASP A 220 1.32 -32.59 4.65
C ASP A 220 1.23 -33.58 3.48
N ALA A 221 0.02 -34.07 3.16
CA ALA A 221 -0.28 -34.88 1.99
C ALA A 221 0.02 -34.19 0.64
N GLU A 222 -0.34 -32.91 0.47
CA GLU A 222 -0.02 -32.12 -0.73
C GLU A 222 1.48 -31.85 -0.83
N LEU A 223 2.16 -31.51 0.26
CA LEU A 223 3.61 -31.32 0.31
C LEU A 223 4.37 -32.60 -0.06
N VAL A 224 3.93 -33.74 0.46
CA VAL A 224 4.48 -35.05 0.09
C VAL A 224 4.20 -35.36 -1.38
N SER A 225 3.01 -35.03 -1.89
CA SER A 225 2.71 -35.22 -3.32
C SER A 225 3.60 -34.36 -4.24
N LEU A 226 3.87 -33.12 -3.85
CA LEU A 226 4.69 -32.17 -4.59
C LEU A 226 6.15 -32.60 -4.59
N SER A 227 6.69 -32.97 -3.43
CA SER A 227 8.05 -33.50 -3.31
C SER A 227 8.24 -34.78 -4.14
N LYS A 228 7.26 -35.71 -4.11
CA LYS A 228 7.28 -36.91 -4.96
C LYS A 228 7.32 -36.57 -6.45
N ARG A 229 6.47 -35.65 -6.92
CA ARG A 229 6.46 -35.21 -8.33
C ARG A 229 7.78 -34.56 -8.76
N LEU A 230 8.40 -33.77 -7.88
CA LEU A 230 9.68 -33.14 -8.14
C LEU A 230 10.80 -34.18 -8.29
N VAL A 231 10.82 -35.19 -7.42
CA VAL A 231 11.79 -36.30 -7.50
C VAL A 231 11.56 -37.13 -8.77
N GLU A 232 10.32 -37.51 -9.07
CA GLU A 232 9.99 -38.25 -10.29
C GLU A 232 10.43 -37.51 -11.56
N ASN A 233 10.18 -36.19 -11.64
CA ASN A 233 10.63 -35.37 -12.76
C ASN A 233 12.15 -35.28 -12.86
N ALA A 234 12.86 -35.20 -11.74
CA ALA A 234 14.33 -35.18 -11.73
C ALA A 234 14.91 -36.52 -12.21
N VAL A 235 14.34 -37.64 -11.74
CA VAL A 235 14.73 -38.99 -12.16
C VAL A 235 14.48 -39.19 -13.65
N LEU A 236 13.31 -38.79 -14.15
CA LEU A 236 12.99 -38.89 -15.58
C LEU A 236 13.99 -38.11 -16.44
N LYS A 237 14.34 -36.88 -16.03
CA LYS A 237 15.35 -36.08 -16.73
C LYS A 237 16.73 -36.75 -16.71
N ALA A 238 17.15 -37.30 -15.57
CA ALA A 238 18.44 -37.98 -15.44
C ALA A 238 18.51 -39.25 -16.30
N VAL A 239 17.45 -40.05 -16.33
CA VAL A 239 17.37 -41.25 -17.18
C VAL A 239 17.41 -40.87 -18.66
N GLN A 240 16.68 -39.82 -19.05
CA GLN A 240 16.68 -39.37 -20.44
C GLN A 240 18.05 -38.86 -20.88
N GLN A 241 18.73 -38.09 -20.01
CA GLN A 241 20.11 -37.65 -20.27
C GLN A 241 21.07 -38.84 -20.41
N TYR A 242 20.98 -39.86 -19.55
CA TYR A 242 21.80 -41.06 -19.65
C TYR A 242 21.56 -41.83 -20.97
N LEU A 243 20.31 -41.95 -21.40
CA LEU A 243 19.98 -42.61 -22.67
C LEU A 243 20.55 -41.84 -23.87
N GLU A 244 20.49 -40.51 -23.86
CA GLU A 244 21.09 -39.67 -24.90
C GLU A 244 22.61 -39.82 -24.94
N GLU A 245 23.27 -39.81 -23.78
CA GLU A 245 24.73 -39.97 -23.68
C GLU A 245 25.20 -41.37 -24.12
N THR A 246 24.43 -42.42 -23.82
CA THR A 246 24.78 -43.81 -24.20
C THR A 246 24.50 -44.14 -25.66
N GLN A 247 23.43 -43.59 -26.25
CA GLN A 247 23.14 -43.78 -27.68
C GLN A 247 24.06 -42.95 -28.60
N ASN A 248 24.52 -41.78 -28.16
CA ASN A 248 25.51 -41.00 -28.91
C ASN A 248 26.89 -41.67 -28.90
N LYS A 249 27.23 -42.42 -27.85
CA LYS A 249 28.52 -43.13 -27.73
C LYS A 249 28.60 -44.42 -28.58
N SER A 250 27.47 -45.08 -28.82
CA SER A 250 27.39 -46.27 -29.70
C SER A 250 27.42 -45.93 -31.19
N ARG A 251 27.05 -44.71 -31.59
CA ARG A 251 27.19 -44.24 -33.00
C ARG A 251 28.61 -43.86 -33.41
N GLN A 252 29.53 -43.62 -32.47
CA GLN A 252 30.92 -43.27 -32.76
C GLN A 252 31.87 -44.48 -32.86
N THR A 253 31.40 -45.70 -32.61
CA THR A 253 32.27 -46.89 -32.54
C THR A 253 32.10 -47.91 -33.66
N ASP A 254 31.25 -47.64 -34.67
CA ASP A 254 31.08 -48.53 -35.82
C ASP A 254 31.40 -47.79 -37.14
N GLY A 255 32.69 -47.83 -37.49
CA GLY A 255 33.25 -47.18 -38.68
C GLY A 255 34.78 -47.23 -38.70
N SER A 256 35.36 -48.44 -38.67
CA SER A 256 36.80 -48.66 -38.84
C SER A 256 37.25 -48.68 -40.32
N PRO A 257 38.56 -48.54 -40.60
CA PRO A 257 39.09 -47.86 -41.78
C PRO A 257 39.72 -48.78 -42.85
N ALA A 258 39.80 -48.30 -44.09
CA ALA A 258 40.77 -48.74 -45.11
C ALA A 258 41.13 -47.52 -45.98
N LYS A 259 42.38 -47.03 -45.90
CA LYS A 259 43.43 -47.12 -46.96
C LYS A 259 42.94 -46.63 -48.34
N THR A 260 43.59 -45.73 -49.06
CA THR A 260 45.04 -45.56 -49.30
C THR A 260 45.28 -44.24 -50.08
N GLU A 261 46.49 -43.68 -49.97
CA GLU A 261 47.28 -42.93 -50.98
C GLU A 261 46.69 -41.66 -51.63
N GLU A 262 47.27 -40.48 -51.39
CA GLU A 262 48.50 -39.91 -51.99
C GLU A 262 48.15 -38.98 -53.19
N ALA A 263 48.42 -37.68 -53.04
CA ALA A 263 49.05 -36.81 -54.03
C ALA A 263 48.80 -35.31 -53.71
N ALA A 264 49.89 -34.67 -53.29
CA ALA A 264 50.45 -33.42 -53.79
C ALA A 264 49.59 -32.20 -54.21
N SER A 265 50.15 -31.04 -53.85
CA SER A 265 49.95 -29.68 -54.38
C SER A 265 48.70 -28.95 -53.86
N GLY A 266 48.76 -27.70 -53.45
CA GLY A 266 49.86 -26.74 -53.38
C GLY A 266 49.28 -25.38 -53.00
N SER A 267 50.11 -24.54 -52.36
CA SER A 267 50.10 -23.06 -52.45
C SER A 267 48.94 -22.25 -51.83
N LYS A 268 49.30 -21.48 -50.77
CA LYS A 268 49.16 -20.01 -50.59
C LYS A 268 47.74 -19.40 -50.66
N ASN A 269 47.33 -18.37 -49.92
CA ASN A 269 47.91 -17.31 -49.08
C ASN A 269 46.71 -16.75 -48.27
N GLU A 270 46.84 -16.38 -47.00
CA GLU A 270 47.05 -15.00 -46.51
C GLU A 270 46.17 -13.89 -47.13
N SER A 271 45.30 -13.32 -46.29
CA SER A 271 45.04 -11.87 -46.07
C SER A 271 43.71 -11.77 -45.31
N ASP A 272 43.68 -11.54 -44.00
CA ASP A 272 43.96 -10.28 -43.30
C ASP A 272 43.05 -9.12 -43.76
N ASN A 273 42.12 -8.72 -42.88
CA ASN A 273 41.84 -7.32 -42.58
C ASN A 273 40.76 -7.22 -41.51
N GLY A 274 41.17 -6.80 -40.32
CA GLY A 274 40.31 -6.03 -39.44
C GLY A 274 40.18 -4.60 -39.95
N ASN A 275 39.12 -3.90 -39.55
CA ASN A 275 39.31 -2.63 -38.85
C ASN A 275 38.05 -2.26 -38.07
N SER A 276 38.33 -1.43 -37.05
CA SER A 276 37.46 -0.78 -36.08
C SER A 276 36.14 -0.20 -36.57
#